data_AF-A0A932HSD6-F1
#
_entry.id   AF-A0A932HSD6-F1
#
_cell.length_a   1.000
_cell.length_b   1.000
_cell.length_c   1.000
_cell.angle_alpha   90.00
_cell.angle_beta   90.00
_cell.angle_gamma   90.00
#
_symmetry.space_group_name_H-M   'P 1'
#
loop_
_entity.id
_entity.type
_entity.pdbx_description
1 polymer ?
#
loop_
_entity_poly.entity_id
_entity_poly.type
_entity_poly.pdbx_seq_one_letter_code
_entity_poly.pdbx_strand_id
1 'polypeptide(L)'
;MDGYLSPNRESNDIGFPSPLHTSVQVRLSQLTAHLPPTSIRSVLLIPFEDQELPDQIQQFYPNATLAVLWKKDLAGHSFGKLISTVRSRRSDLVIASLHGSTVPRSLSSVKLLLSLSGSVHAFVRTGESSLEQVHRAKVFSETALRAVSGIFVILETYLLVTIRLLRLSFESPGERPSHPHTKKVFFLRTDLGGSMRAGGSISHVKGMIRAFCKAGYEVVYVSDAVSEVLPAEVLQIQIKPAPDLDFFDELQLIDYNLRVRRELRALVASHGRGLLYQRHSLFNFAGGETARKFHLPLILEANDSEVWVKKKWSRLFFEHLAVRCEQLALRSATTVAVISRRVAEQLQPYGIGGNRILLNPNGVDPEEFHPDIDGTFLRERYGFENRVVVGFIGTFIGWHGVETLFDAASLVCERDPSISFLFIGDGDLKSMLEKRSGAFADRMIFTGLIPHPEAPRYLAACDILVSPHRGFEDGTAFFGSPTKLFEYMAMGKAIIASRLEQIAEVIRDGENGLQMEPGNTTQLAELILKLAGDEVLRQRLGAQARLDVVTHYTWDKNVERIGKALGSPNA
;
A
#
# COMPACT_ATOMS: atom_id res chain seq x y z
N MET A 1 40.43 -21.55 55.91
CA MET A 1 39.82 -22.47 54.94
C MET A 1 39.36 -21.63 53.76
N ASP A 2 40.24 -20.78 53.23
CA ASP A 2 41.29 -21.10 52.24
C ASP A 2 40.63 -21.31 50.87
N GLY A 3 40.89 -20.57 49.78
CA GLY A 3 41.84 -19.51 49.51
C GLY A 3 42.00 -19.44 47.98
N TYR A 4 41.88 -18.24 47.42
CA TYR A 4 42.69 -17.68 46.32
C TYR A 4 42.77 -18.32 44.90
N LEU A 5 42.53 -17.43 43.91
CA LEU A 5 43.16 -17.27 42.57
C LEU A 5 42.39 -17.64 41.28
N SER A 6 42.00 -16.61 40.52
CA SER A 6 42.14 -16.54 39.04
C SER A 6 43.64 -16.40 38.66
N PRO A 7 44.12 -16.44 37.37
CA PRO A 7 43.43 -16.49 36.06
C PRO A 7 44.10 -17.42 34.98
N ASN A 8 43.43 -17.70 33.84
CA ASN A 8 43.92 -17.37 32.48
C ASN A 8 43.15 -18.06 31.33
N ARG A 9 43.12 -17.32 30.21
CA ARG A 9 42.67 -17.68 28.86
C ARG A 9 43.38 -18.92 28.33
N GLU A 10 42.65 -19.77 27.60
CA GLU A 10 43.09 -20.23 26.28
C GLU A 10 41.90 -20.69 25.43
N SER A 11 41.94 -20.23 24.19
CA SER A 11 41.03 -20.45 23.07
C SER A 11 40.98 -21.91 22.63
N ASN A 12 39.78 -22.41 22.31
CA ASN A 12 39.62 -23.42 21.27
C ASN A 12 38.30 -23.17 20.54
N ASP A 13 38.40 -22.33 19.51
CA ASP A 13 37.48 -22.29 18.38
C ASP A 13 37.50 -23.65 17.68
N ILE A 14 36.41 -24.40 17.79
CA ILE A 14 36.07 -25.43 16.80
C ILE A 14 34.74 -24.96 16.19
N GLY A 15 34.88 -24.06 15.22
CA GLY A 15 33.77 -23.55 14.44
C GLY A 15 33.18 -24.65 13.56
N PHE A 16 32.01 -25.14 13.92
CA PHE A 16 31.11 -25.75 12.95
C PHE A 16 30.47 -24.63 12.13
N PRO A 17 30.56 -24.64 10.78
CA PRO A 17 29.89 -23.63 9.99
C PRO A 17 28.37 -23.77 10.15
N SER A 18 27.71 -22.65 10.44
CA SER A 18 26.26 -22.55 10.46
C SER A 18 25.66 -23.03 9.11
N PRO A 19 24.56 -23.80 9.11
CA PRO A 19 23.91 -24.30 7.90
C PRO A 19 23.40 -23.19 6.95
N LEU A 20 23.39 -21.92 7.40
CA LEU A 20 23.11 -20.75 6.57
C LEU A 20 24.28 -20.35 5.65
N HIS A 21 25.53 -20.65 6.03
CA HIS A 21 26.71 -20.35 5.18
C HIS A 21 26.89 -21.38 4.05
N THR A 22 26.45 -22.62 4.27
CA THR A 22 26.69 -23.74 3.35
C THR A 22 25.70 -23.75 2.18
N SER A 23 24.48 -23.24 2.33
CA SER A 23 23.49 -23.19 1.23
C SER A 23 23.80 -22.11 0.18
N VAL A 24 24.44 -21.01 0.61
CA VAL A 24 24.76 -19.83 -0.20
C VAL A 24 26.07 -20.00 -0.98
N GLN A 25 27.12 -20.58 -0.38
CA GLN A 25 28.38 -20.89 -1.08
C GLN A 25 28.23 -21.95 -2.19
N VAL A 26 27.24 -22.84 -2.08
CA VAL A 26 27.12 -24.03 -2.94
C VAL A 26 26.70 -23.72 -4.39
N ARG A 27 26.30 -22.48 -4.75
CA ARG A 27 25.68 -22.21 -6.08
C ARG A 27 26.28 -21.09 -6.93
N LEU A 28 27.15 -20.24 -6.38
CA LEU A 28 28.06 -19.44 -7.22
C LEU A 28 28.90 -20.37 -8.10
N SER A 29 29.30 -21.54 -7.59
CA SER A 29 30.03 -22.60 -8.30
C SER A 29 29.39 -23.08 -9.63
N GLN A 30 28.06 -23.03 -9.77
CA GLN A 30 27.37 -23.36 -11.04
C GLN A 30 27.51 -22.24 -12.08
N LEU A 31 27.54 -20.99 -11.62
CA LEU A 31 27.86 -19.81 -12.42
C LEU A 31 29.34 -19.86 -12.85
N THR A 32 30.25 -20.25 -11.93
CA THR A 32 31.70 -20.31 -12.15
C THR A 32 32.15 -21.45 -13.07
N ALA A 33 31.43 -22.57 -13.08
CA ALA A 33 31.74 -23.74 -13.91
C ALA A 33 31.57 -23.48 -15.41
N HIS A 34 30.74 -22.49 -15.78
CA HIS A 34 30.44 -22.16 -17.17
C HIS A 34 30.91 -20.77 -17.59
N LEU A 35 31.24 -19.87 -16.64
CA LEU A 35 31.66 -18.48 -16.92
C LEU A 35 32.90 -18.11 -16.11
N PRO A 36 34.12 -18.29 -16.67
CA PRO A 36 35.35 -18.00 -15.96
C PRO A 36 35.46 -16.49 -15.64
N PRO A 37 36.03 -16.10 -14.49
CA PRO A 37 36.10 -14.70 -14.04
C PRO A 37 36.75 -13.74 -15.05
N THR A 38 37.66 -14.25 -15.86
CA THR A 38 38.39 -13.49 -16.89
C THR A 38 37.55 -13.13 -18.12
N SER A 39 36.39 -13.77 -18.30
CA SER A 39 35.53 -13.60 -19.48
C SER A 39 34.45 -12.53 -19.32
N ILE A 40 34.19 -12.08 -18.08
CA ILE A 40 33.12 -11.13 -17.75
C ILE A 40 33.74 -9.79 -17.35
N ARG A 41 33.41 -8.72 -18.07
CA ARG A 41 33.92 -7.36 -17.82
C ARG A 41 32.88 -6.46 -17.15
N SER A 42 31.61 -6.84 -17.25
CA SER A 42 30.49 -6.07 -16.72
C SER A 42 29.34 -6.97 -16.28
N VAL A 43 28.82 -6.72 -15.08
CA VAL A 43 27.71 -7.45 -14.49
C VAL A 43 26.61 -6.47 -14.14
N LEU A 44 25.39 -6.79 -14.56
CA LEU A 44 24.18 -6.07 -14.15
C LEU A 44 23.34 -6.97 -13.22
N LEU A 45 23.15 -6.52 -11.99
CA LEU A 45 22.21 -7.15 -11.08
C LEU A 45 20.89 -6.37 -11.11
N ILE A 46 19.79 -7.12 -11.12
CA ILE A 46 18.43 -6.60 -10.96
C ILE A 46 17.87 -7.19 -9.64
N PRO A 47 18.37 -6.75 -8.46
CA PRO A 47 17.84 -7.23 -7.19
C PRO A 47 16.60 -6.44 -6.80
N PHE A 48 15.53 -7.15 -6.48
CA PHE A 48 14.33 -6.51 -5.96
C PHE A 48 14.40 -6.28 -4.45
N GLU A 49 15.06 -7.14 -3.66
CA GLU A 49 15.15 -6.98 -2.19
C GLU A 49 16.42 -7.61 -1.57
N ASP A 50 17.40 -8.03 -2.38
CA ASP A 50 18.57 -8.81 -1.94
C ASP A 50 19.80 -7.89 -1.76
N GLN A 51 20.18 -7.63 -0.51
CA GLN A 51 21.31 -6.77 -0.15
C GLN A 51 22.66 -7.51 -0.16
N GLU A 52 22.66 -8.84 -0.08
CA GLU A 52 23.89 -9.65 0.03
C GLU A 52 24.42 -10.10 -1.33
N LEU A 53 23.53 -10.26 -2.33
CA LEU A 53 23.89 -10.70 -3.67
C LEU A 53 24.95 -9.80 -4.39
N PRO A 54 24.92 -8.46 -4.28
CA PRO A 54 25.94 -7.61 -4.89
C PRO A 54 27.37 -7.90 -4.39
N ASP A 55 27.55 -8.01 -3.07
CA ASP A 55 28.86 -8.23 -2.46
C ASP A 55 29.44 -9.59 -2.87
N GLN A 56 28.59 -10.62 -2.92
CA GLN A 56 28.96 -11.96 -3.35
C GLN A 56 29.39 -12.02 -4.82
N ILE A 57 28.67 -11.32 -5.70
CA ILE A 57 29.01 -11.24 -7.12
C ILE A 57 30.29 -10.43 -7.35
N GLN A 58 30.50 -9.36 -6.59
CA GLN A 58 31.72 -8.56 -6.66
C GLN A 58 32.94 -9.35 -6.19
N GLN A 59 32.79 -10.18 -5.14
CA GLN A 59 33.85 -11.07 -4.67
C GLN A 59 34.25 -12.10 -5.74
N PHE A 60 33.29 -12.58 -6.53
CA PHE A 60 33.55 -13.60 -7.54
C PHE A 60 34.07 -13.03 -8.88
N TYR A 61 33.59 -11.86 -9.29
CA TYR A 61 34.08 -11.13 -10.47
C TYR A 61 34.79 -9.83 -10.04
N PRO A 62 35.96 -9.92 -9.38
CA PRO A 62 36.61 -8.76 -8.77
C PRO A 62 37.03 -7.68 -9.77
N ASN A 63 37.26 -8.08 -11.02
CA ASN A 63 37.68 -7.18 -12.10
C ASN A 63 36.51 -6.70 -12.98
N ALA A 64 35.28 -7.15 -12.72
CA ALA A 64 34.11 -6.72 -13.48
C ALA A 64 33.51 -5.45 -12.88
N THR A 65 32.99 -4.59 -13.76
CA THR A 65 32.16 -3.45 -13.35
C THR A 65 30.78 -3.95 -12.92
N LEU A 66 30.42 -3.74 -11.67
CA LEU A 66 29.12 -4.13 -11.12
C LEU A 66 28.15 -2.94 -11.13
N ALA A 67 27.03 -3.11 -11.83
CA ALA A 67 25.90 -2.20 -11.77
C ALA A 67 24.72 -2.92 -11.11
N VAL A 68 24.02 -2.21 -10.22
CA VAL A 68 22.85 -2.75 -9.51
C VAL A 68 21.66 -1.85 -9.80
N LEU A 69 20.57 -2.45 -10.28
CA LEU A 69 19.27 -1.82 -10.43
C LEU A 69 18.36 -2.28 -9.29
N TRP A 70 18.23 -1.44 -8.28
CA TRP A 70 17.38 -1.70 -7.14
C TRP A 70 15.91 -1.52 -7.52
N LYS A 71 15.00 -2.04 -6.69
CA LYS A 71 13.54 -1.87 -6.86
C LYS A 71 13.15 -0.42 -7.18
N LYS A 72 13.72 0.56 -6.48
CA LYS A 72 13.46 2.00 -6.72
C LYS A 72 13.85 2.47 -8.13
N ASP A 73 14.88 1.87 -8.72
CA ASP A 73 15.36 2.21 -10.07
C ASP A 73 14.47 1.60 -11.17
N LEU A 74 13.55 0.71 -10.78
CA LEU A 74 12.68 -0.08 -11.65
C LEU A 74 11.19 0.16 -11.37
N ALA A 75 10.85 0.69 -10.19
CA ALA A 75 9.50 0.98 -9.78
C ALA A 75 8.88 2.04 -10.70
N GLY A 76 7.61 1.84 -11.10
CA GLY A 76 6.90 2.75 -12.00
C GLY A 76 7.37 2.72 -13.46
N HIS A 77 8.46 2.02 -13.80
CA HIS A 77 8.86 1.85 -15.19
C HIS A 77 7.95 0.87 -15.93
N SER A 78 7.44 1.29 -17.09
CA SER A 78 6.79 0.40 -18.04
C SER A 78 7.75 -0.71 -18.50
N PHE A 79 7.22 -1.84 -18.94
CA PHE A 79 8.05 -2.95 -19.42
C PHE A 79 9.04 -2.53 -20.52
N GLY A 80 8.61 -1.67 -21.45
CA GLY A 80 9.49 -1.09 -22.47
C GLY A 80 10.60 -0.21 -21.89
N LYS A 81 10.29 0.61 -20.87
CA LYS A 81 11.29 1.43 -20.18
C LYS A 81 12.30 0.55 -19.45
N LEU A 82 11.85 -0.53 -18.79
CA LEU A 82 12.73 -1.51 -18.15
C LEU A 82 13.68 -2.15 -19.17
N ILE A 83 13.18 -2.59 -20.32
CA ILE A 83 14.02 -3.13 -21.39
C ILE A 83 15.07 -2.08 -21.81
N SER A 84 14.66 -0.83 -22.03
CA SER A 84 15.60 0.23 -22.43
C SER A 84 16.67 0.50 -21.37
N THR A 85 16.29 0.52 -20.08
CA THR A 85 17.19 0.75 -18.94
C THR A 85 18.18 -0.40 -18.77
N VAL A 86 17.72 -1.64 -18.93
CA VAL A 86 18.60 -2.82 -18.87
C VAL A 86 19.55 -2.83 -20.06
N ARG A 87 19.05 -2.59 -21.29
CA ARG A 87 19.86 -2.57 -22.52
C ARG A 87 20.90 -1.46 -22.54
N SER A 88 20.61 -0.29 -21.97
CA SER A 88 21.56 0.82 -21.95
C SER A 88 22.80 0.54 -21.11
N ARG A 89 22.75 -0.43 -20.19
CA ARG A 89 23.89 -0.81 -19.33
C ARG A 89 24.94 -1.66 -20.04
N ARG A 90 24.61 -2.26 -21.20
CA ARG A 90 25.53 -3.07 -22.02
C ARG A 90 26.37 -4.07 -21.21
N SER A 91 25.75 -4.83 -20.31
CA SER A 91 26.46 -5.78 -19.46
C SER A 91 26.72 -7.11 -20.17
N ASP A 92 27.83 -7.78 -19.85
CA ASP A 92 28.14 -9.13 -20.34
C ASP A 92 27.26 -10.18 -19.65
N LEU A 93 27.06 -10.02 -18.35
CA LEU A 93 26.23 -10.86 -17.49
C LEU A 93 25.08 -10.05 -16.90
N VAL A 94 23.87 -10.60 -16.91
CA VAL A 94 22.73 -10.07 -16.17
C VAL A 94 22.12 -11.14 -15.26
N ILE A 95 21.84 -10.78 -14.01
CA ILE A 95 21.20 -11.66 -13.04
C ILE A 95 20.01 -10.93 -12.42
N ALA A 96 18.81 -11.51 -12.51
CA ALA A 96 17.62 -10.99 -11.83
C ALA A 96 17.18 -11.91 -10.70
N SER A 97 16.76 -11.33 -9.57
CA SER A 97 16.24 -12.09 -8.42
C SER A 97 14.73 -11.91 -8.28
N LEU A 98 14.01 -13.03 -8.18
CA LEU A 98 12.57 -13.09 -7.84
C LEU A 98 12.32 -13.40 -6.36
N HIS A 99 13.38 -13.68 -5.59
CA HIS A 99 13.24 -13.98 -4.18
C HIS A 99 12.96 -12.70 -3.37
N GLY A 100 11.99 -12.77 -2.46
CA GLY A 100 11.57 -11.63 -1.63
C GLY A 100 10.67 -10.60 -2.31
N SER A 101 10.45 -10.64 -3.63
CA SER A 101 9.78 -9.52 -4.31
C SER A 101 8.31 -9.34 -3.87
N THR A 102 8.03 -8.21 -3.23
CA THR A 102 6.67 -7.71 -2.96
C THR A 102 5.87 -7.32 -4.21
N VAL A 103 6.50 -7.30 -5.39
CA VAL A 103 5.84 -7.06 -6.69
C VAL A 103 5.58 -8.41 -7.36
N PRO A 104 4.32 -8.77 -7.66
CA PRO A 104 4.02 -10.05 -8.31
C PRO A 104 4.37 -9.97 -9.80
N ARG A 105 5.62 -10.24 -10.16
CA ARG A 105 6.00 -10.56 -11.54
C ARG A 105 6.22 -12.04 -11.70
N SER A 106 5.65 -12.60 -12.75
CA SER A 106 5.83 -13.98 -13.16
C SER A 106 7.29 -14.23 -13.53
N LEU A 107 7.73 -15.47 -13.32
CA LEU A 107 9.02 -15.95 -13.79
C LEU A 107 9.22 -15.67 -15.30
N SER A 108 8.14 -15.76 -16.07
CA SER A 108 8.13 -15.49 -17.50
C SER A 108 8.43 -14.03 -17.84
N SER A 109 7.89 -13.07 -17.08
CA SER A 109 8.19 -11.63 -17.21
C SER A 109 9.65 -11.30 -17.00
N VAL A 110 10.25 -11.88 -15.97
CA VAL A 110 11.68 -11.68 -15.70
C VAL A 110 12.53 -12.35 -16.77
N LYS A 111 12.20 -13.58 -17.18
CA LYS A 111 12.91 -14.25 -18.29
C LYS A 111 12.86 -13.45 -19.59
N LEU A 112 11.72 -12.83 -19.93
CA LEU A 112 11.59 -11.98 -21.12
C LEU A 112 12.42 -10.70 -21.00
N LEU A 113 12.39 -10.02 -19.85
CA LEU A 113 13.22 -8.84 -19.63
C LEU A 113 14.71 -9.18 -19.81
N LEU A 114 15.14 -10.32 -19.26
CA LEU A 114 16.51 -10.79 -19.36
C LEU A 114 16.89 -11.23 -20.78
N SER A 115 16.00 -11.87 -21.54
CA SER A 115 16.28 -12.24 -22.93
C SER A 115 16.43 -11.00 -23.84
N LEU A 116 15.76 -9.90 -23.49
CA LEU A 116 15.82 -8.61 -24.19
C LEU A 116 16.91 -7.67 -23.67
N SER A 117 17.65 -8.04 -22.62
CA SER A 117 18.70 -7.23 -21.99
C SER A 117 19.87 -6.86 -22.91
N GLY A 118 20.12 -7.66 -23.94
CA GLY A 118 21.33 -7.52 -24.76
C GLY A 118 22.57 -8.20 -24.16
N SER A 119 22.52 -8.69 -22.91
CA SER A 119 23.63 -9.36 -22.24
C SER A 119 23.95 -10.75 -22.78
N VAL A 120 25.24 -11.09 -22.88
CA VAL A 120 25.72 -12.38 -23.40
C VAL A 120 25.20 -13.55 -22.56
N HIS A 121 25.18 -13.36 -21.23
CA HIS A 121 24.71 -14.34 -20.27
C HIS A 121 23.59 -13.75 -19.40
N ALA A 122 22.55 -14.55 -19.15
CA ALA A 122 21.39 -14.13 -18.40
C ALA A 122 20.93 -15.24 -17.44
N PHE A 123 20.68 -14.90 -16.18
CA PHE A 123 20.23 -15.86 -15.15
C PHE A 123 19.10 -15.29 -14.29
N VAL A 124 18.16 -16.14 -13.89
CA VAL A 124 17.11 -15.79 -12.91
C VAL A 124 17.30 -16.60 -11.65
N ARG A 125 17.29 -15.93 -10.50
CA ARG A 125 17.21 -16.55 -9.17
C ARG A 125 15.75 -16.66 -8.75
N THR A 126 15.24 -17.88 -8.57
CA THR A 126 13.81 -18.14 -8.25
C THR A 126 13.54 -18.52 -6.78
N GLY A 127 14.60 -18.62 -5.97
CA GLY A 127 14.54 -18.87 -4.52
C GLY A 127 15.92 -18.69 -3.89
N GLU A 128 16.05 -18.98 -2.60
CA GLU A 128 17.36 -18.93 -1.91
C GLU A 128 18.40 -19.81 -2.62
N SER A 129 17.92 -20.87 -3.26
CA SER A 129 18.75 -21.91 -3.81
C SER A 129 18.67 -21.97 -5.35
N SER A 130 17.57 -21.72 -6.02
CA SER A 130 17.49 -21.95 -7.48
C SER A 130 18.05 -20.79 -8.34
N LEU A 131 19.00 -21.09 -9.23
CA LEU A 131 19.47 -20.21 -10.30
C LEU A 131 19.26 -20.90 -11.66
N GLU A 132 18.53 -20.26 -12.57
CA GLU A 132 18.19 -20.80 -13.88
C GLU A 132 18.83 -19.96 -14.99
N GLN A 133 19.55 -20.60 -15.92
CA GLN A 133 20.09 -19.93 -17.09
C GLN A 133 18.96 -19.60 -18.09
N VAL A 134 18.94 -18.36 -18.57
CA VAL A 134 17.96 -17.89 -19.54
C VAL A 134 18.53 -17.99 -20.94
N HIS A 135 18.08 -19.00 -21.69
CA HIS A 135 18.43 -19.14 -23.10
C HIS A 135 17.49 -18.30 -23.96
N ARG A 136 18.02 -17.26 -24.62
CA ARG A 136 17.22 -16.35 -25.46
C ARG A 136 16.31 -17.08 -26.44
N ALA A 137 16.83 -18.05 -27.20
CA ALA A 137 16.04 -18.79 -28.19
C ALA A 137 14.84 -19.52 -27.57
N LYS A 138 15.02 -20.13 -26.40
CA LYS A 138 13.97 -20.83 -25.66
C LYS A 138 12.92 -19.86 -25.10
N VAL A 139 13.36 -18.71 -24.57
CA VAL A 139 12.43 -17.66 -24.12
C VAL A 139 11.69 -17.06 -25.30
N PHE A 140 12.32 -16.84 -26.46
CA PHE A 140 11.60 -16.34 -27.63
C PHE A 140 10.58 -17.37 -28.15
N SER A 141 10.88 -18.67 -28.16
CA SER A 141 9.90 -19.67 -28.58
C SER A 141 8.74 -19.82 -27.59
N GLU A 142 9.01 -19.83 -26.28
CA GLU A 142 7.97 -19.95 -25.24
C GLU A 142 7.19 -18.65 -25.04
N THR A 143 7.88 -17.50 -25.04
CA THR A 143 7.29 -16.19 -24.75
C THR A 143 6.73 -15.51 -26.00
N ALA A 144 7.24 -15.73 -27.22
CA ALA A 144 6.58 -15.20 -28.41
C ALA A 144 5.24 -15.90 -28.66
N LEU A 145 5.15 -17.22 -28.42
CA LEU A 145 3.87 -17.93 -28.48
C LEU A 145 2.89 -17.42 -27.43
N ARG A 146 3.37 -17.19 -26.19
CA ARG A 146 2.57 -16.63 -25.09
C ARG A 146 2.23 -15.15 -25.28
N ALA A 147 3.09 -14.36 -25.91
CA ALA A 147 2.85 -12.97 -26.22
C ALA A 147 1.86 -12.84 -27.38
N VAL A 148 1.96 -13.70 -28.40
CA VAL A 148 0.98 -13.76 -29.50
C VAL A 148 -0.36 -14.27 -28.98
N SER A 149 -0.39 -15.39 -28.25
CA SER A 149 -1.63 -15.87 -27.62
C SER A 149 -2.19 -14.86 -26.62
N GLY A 150 -1.31 -14.20 -25.86
CA GLY A 150 -1.62 -13.07 -25.00
C GLY A 150 -2.29 -11.97 -25.79
N ILE A 151 -1.72 -11.49 -26.90
CA ILE A 151 -2.30 -10.46 -27.77
C ILE A 151 -3.68 -10.88 -28.30
N PHE A 152 -3.86 -12.14 -28.70
CA PHE A 152 -5.18 -12.62 -29.12
C PHE A 152 -6.19 -12.64 -27.97
N VAL A 153 -5.81 -13.17 -26.81
CA VAL A 153 -6.64 -13.16 -25.59
C VAL A 153 -6.96 -11.74 -25.16
N ILE A 154 -5.99 -10.82 -25.27
CA ILE A 154 -6.11 -9.38 -25.00
C ILE A 154 -7.13 -8.74 -25.93
N LEU A 155 -7.00 -8.96 -27.24
CA LEU A 155 -7.87 -8.35 -28.25
C LEU A 155 -9.28 -8.94 -28.15
N GLU A 156 -9.40 -10.24 -27.94
CA GLU A 156 -10.67 -10.93 -27.71
C GLU A 156 -11.33 -10.42 -26.43
N THR A 157 -10.60 -10.38 -25.32
CA THR A 157 -11.07 -9.88 -24.01
C THR A 157 -11.50 -8.42 -24.13
N TYR A 158 -10.67 -7.58 -24.73
CA TYR A 158 -10.97 -6.18 -24.98
C TYR A 158 -12.25 -6.03 -25.82
N LEU A 159 -12.39 -6.78 -26.92
CA LEU A 159 -13.55 -6.74 -27.79
C LEU A 159 -14.82 -7.22 -27.08
N LEU A 160 -14.74 -8.34 -26.35
CA LEU A 160 -15.85 -8.91 -25.59
C LEU A 160 -16.34 -7.96 -24.50
N VAL A 161 -15.41 -7.39 -23.71
CA VAL A 161 -15.77 -6.42 -22.67
C VAL A 161 -16.30 -5.15 -23.31
N THR A 162 -15.70 -4.66 -24.39
CA THR A 162 -16.16 -3.46 -25.11
C THR A 162 -17.58 -3.62 -25.64
N ILE A 163 -17.88 -4.70 -26.37
CA ILE A 163 -19.22 -4.99 -26.89
C ILE A 163 -20.22 -5.10 -25.73
N ARG A 164 -19.82 -5.75 -24.63
CA ARG A 164 -20.68 -5.93 -23.45
C ARG A 164 -21.00 -4.60 -22.78
N LEU A 165 -19.99 -3.76 -22.54
CA LEU A 165 -20.19 -2.43 -21.94
C LEU A 165 -20.99 -1.52 -22.85
N LEU A 166 -20.82 -1.62 -24.17
CA LEU A 166 -21.67 -0.93 -25.14
C LEU A 166 -23.14 -1.34 -24.97
N ARG A 167 -23.45 -2.64 -24.91
CA ARG A 167 -24.83 -3.11 -24.66
C ARG A 167 -25.40 -2.56 -23.35
N LEU A 168 -24.64 -2.67 -22.26
CA LEU A 168 -25.03 -2.18 -20.93
C LEU A 168 -25.14 -0.64 -20.84
N SER A 169 -24.52 0.09 -21.77
CA SER A 169 -24.61 1.55 -21.83
C SER A 169 -25.91 2.04 -22.47
N PHE A 170 -26.55 1.20 -23.31
CA PHE A 170 -27.87 1.44 -23.88
C PHE A 170 -29.01 0.94 -22.98
N GLU A 171 -28.72 0.04 -22.04
CA GLU A 171 -29.68 -0.38 -21.02
C GLU A 171 -29.86 0.70 -19.96
N SER A 172 -31.12 1.11 -19.72
CA SER A 172 -31.45 1.93 -18.56
C SER A 172 -31.04 1.18 -17.28
N PRO A 173 -30.44 1.83 -16.27
CA PRO A 173 -30.01 1.16 -15.03
C PRO A 173 -31.11 0.40 -14.27
N GLY A 174 -32.38 0.54 -14.65
CA GLY A 174 -33.53 0.01 -13.94
C GLY A 174 -33.74 0.71 -12.59
N GLU A 175 -34.73 0.25 -11.83
CA GLU A 175 -34.83 0.63 -10.42
C GLU A 175 -33.65 0.05 -9.65
N ARG A 176 -32.99 0.91 -8.86
CA ARG A 176 -31.89 0.50 -8.00
C ARG A 176 -32.48 0.01 -6.68
N PRO A 177 -32.20 -1.22 -6.24
CA PRO A 177 -32.68 -1.70 -4.96
C PRO A 177 -32.13 -0.80 -3.86
N SER A 178 -33.00 -0.30 -3.00
CA SER A 178 -32.63 0.49 -1.83
C SER A 178 -32.23 -0.39 -0.66
N HIS A 179 -32.81 -1.59 -0.50
CA HIS A 179 -32.63 -2.42 0.70
C HIS A 179 -31.99 -3.78 0.41
N PRO A 180 -31.05 -4.25 1.25
CA PRO A 180 -30.55 -5.61 1.17
C PRO A 180 -31.62 -6.60 1.68
N HIS A 181 -31.81 -7.69 0.95
CA HIS A 181 -32.79 -8.74 1.32
C HIS A 181 -32.37 -9.55 2.55
N THR A 182 -31.08 -9.56 2.89
CA THR A 182 -30.50 -10.31 4.00
C THR A 182 -29.37 -9.50 4.64
N LYS A 183 -28.99 -9.86 5.87
CA LYS A 183 -27.77 -9.36 6.54
C LYS A 183 -26.53 -10.10 6.01
N LYS A 184 -26.30 -10.03 4.70
CA LYS A 184 -25.11 -10.57 4.02
C LYS A 184 -24.46 -9.48 3.19
N VAL A 185 -23.13 -9.42 3.20
CA VAL A 185 -22.36 -8.48 2.37
C VAL A 185 -21.25 -9.21 1.61
N PHE A 186 -21.21 -9.01 0.29
CA PHE A 186 -20.08 -9.40 -0.53
C PHE A 186 -19.16 -8.18 -0.64
N PHE A 187 -18.04 -8.22 0.08
CA PHE A 187 -17.05 -7.16 0.14
C PHE A 187 -15.98 -7.40 -0.92
N LEU A 188 -15.94 -6.55 -1.95
CA LEU A 188 -15.05 -6.69 -3.11
C LEU A 188 -13.86 -5.76 -2.97
N ARG A 189 -12.65 -6.34 -2.97
CA ARG A 189 -11.38 -5.64 -3.09
C ARG A 189 -10.63 -6.20 -4.29
N THR A 190 -10.49 -5.41 -5.36
CA THR A 190 -10.02 -5.90 -6.66
C THR A 190 -8.83 -5.12 -7.24
N ASP A 191 -8.10 -4.40 -6.39
CA ASP A 191 -6.94 -3.58 -6.75
C ASP A 191 -5.62 -4.37 -6.89
N LEU A 192 -5.68 -5.71 -6.95
CA LEU A 192 -4.52 -6.63 -6.98
C LEU A 192 -3.49 -6.29 -5.90
N GLY A 193 -3.97 -6.18 -4.66
CA GLY A 193 -3.18 -5.74 -3.52
C GLY A 193 -2.30 -6.81 -2.88
N GLY A 194 -2.44 -8.07 -3.30
CA GLY A 194 -1.74 -9.20 -2.70
C GLY A 194 -1.98 -9.35 -1.21
N SER A 195 -1.05 -10.01 -0.52
CA SER A 195 -1.04 -10.19 0.93
C SER A 195 -0.47 -8.97 1.67
N MET A 196 -0.86 -7.76 1.25
CA MET A 196 -0.48 -6.50 1.91
C MET A 196 -0.55 -6.65 3.45
N ARG A 197 0.55 -6.36 4.15
CA ARG A 197 0.70 -6.57 5.61
C ARG A 197 0.66 -5.29 6.46
N ALA A 198 0.90 -4.12 5.87
CA ALA A 198 0.80 -2.82 6.53
C ALA A 198 0.22 -1.74 5.60
N GLY A 199 -0.29 -0.64 6.18
CA GLY A 199 -0.74 0.56 5.47
C GLY A 199 -2.23 0.89 5.63
N GLY A 200 -2.61 2.13 5.27
CA GLY A 200 -3.97 2.65 5.50
C GLY A 200 -5.08 1.88 4.76
N SER A 201 -4.78 1.29 3.60
CA SER A 201 -5.74 0.42 2.88
C SER A 201 -6.12 -0.82 3.71
N ILE A 202 -5.20 -1.33 4.52
CA ILE A 202 -5.46 -2.45 5.44
C ILE A 202 -6.28 -1.99 6.63
N SER A 203 -5.92 -0.87 7.28
CA SER A 203 -6.72 -0.28 8.36
C SER A 203 -8.18 -0.09 7.92
N HIS A 204 -8.38 0.37 6.68
CA HIS A 204 -9.70 0.54 6.09
C HIS A 204 -10.44 -0.80 5.91
N VAL A 205 -9.88 -1.75 5.15
CA VAL A 205 -10.56 -3.02 4.83
C VAL A 205 -10.88 -3.80 6.11
N LYS A 206 -9.93 -3.90 7.03
CA LYS A 206 -10.10 -4.52 8.34
C LYS A 206 -11.21 -3.84 9.14
N GLY A 207 -11.15 -2.51 9.24
CA GLY A 207 -12.11 -1.71 10.00
C GLY A 207 -13.53 -1.82 9.49
N MET A 208 -13.74 -1.65 8.18
CA MET A 208 -15.06 -1.77 7.56
C MET A 208 -15.63 -3.18 7.70
N ILE A 209 -14.84 -4.24 7.47
CA ILE A 209 -15.30 -5.63 7.60
C ILE A 209 -15.70 -5.93 9.04
N ARG A 210 -14.88 -5.54 10.03
CA ARG A 210 -15.23 -5.67 11.46
C ARG A 210 -16.52 -4.94 11.80
N ALA A 211 -16.68 -3.70 11.34
CA ALA A 211 -17.89 -2.93 11.56
C ALA A 211 -19.14 -3.60 10.94
N PHE A 212 -19.01 -4.21 9.76
CA PHE A 212 -20.09 -5.01 9.17
C PHE A 212 -20.42 -6.25 10.01
N CYS A 213 -19.41 -7.00 10.47
CA CYS A 213 -19.59 -8.14 11.36
C CYS A 213 -20.30 -7.72 12.66
N LYS A 214 -19.85 -6.63 13.30
CA LYS A 214 -20.46 -6.06 14.52
C LYS A 214 -21.90 -5.60 14.30
N ALA A 215 -22.22 -5.11 13.11
CA ALA A 215 -23.59 -4.77 12.70
C ALA A 215 -24.46 -5.98 12.30
N GLY A 216 -23.95 -7.20 12.53
CA GLY A 216 -24.65 -8.47 12.32
C GLY A 216 -24.65 -8.97 10.88
N TYR A 217 -23.75 -8.49 10.01
CA TYR A 217 -23.65 -8.99 8.65
C TYR A 217 -22.76 -10.23 8.57
N GLU A 218 -23.21 -11.25 7.83
CA GLU A 218 -22.34 -12.29 7.29
C GLU A 218 -21.50 -11.69 6.15
N VAL A 219 -20.18 -11.68 6.30
CA VAL A 219 -19.25 -11.07 5.33
C VAL A 219 -18.59 -12.14 4.47
N VAL A 220 -18.73 -11.99 3.14
CA VAL A 220 -17.96 -12.73 2.14
C VAL A 220 -16.94 -11.77 1.52
N TYR A 221 -15.67 -11.95 1.84
CA TYR A 221 -14.57 -11.13 1.33
C TYR A 221 -14.00 -11.71 0.03
N VAL A 222 -14.05 -10.95 -1.05
CA VAL A 222 -13.55 -11.37 -2.38
C VAL A 222 -12.34 -10.52 -2.76
N SER A 223 -11.20 -11.19 -2.98
CA SER A 223 -9.90 -10.54 -3.20
C SER A 223 -8.94 -11.44 -4.00
N ASP A 224 -7.80 -10.90 -4.43
CA ASP A 224 -6.72 -11.66 -5.06
C ASP A 224 -5.86 -12.45 -4.06
N ALA A 225 -5.94 -12.10 -2.78
CA ALA A 225 -5.28 -12.78 -1.68
C ALA A 225 -6.16 -12.88 -0.43
N VAL A 226 -5.88 -13.92 0.35
CA VAL A 226 -6.38 -14.07 1.73
C VAL A 226 -5.66 -13.05 2.62
N SER A 227 -6.40 -12.49 3.56
CA SER A 227 -5.90 -11.54 4.55
C SER A 227 -5.88 -12.17 5.94
N GLU A 228 -4.72 -12.16 6.57
CA GLU A 228 -4.49 -12.70 7.92
C GLU A 228 -5.04 -11.78 9.02
N VAL A 229 -5.34 -10.51 8.70
CA VAL A 229 -5.82 -9.52 9.68
C VAL A 229 -7.34 -9.48 9.83
N LEU A 230 -8.07 -10.26 9.02
CA LEU A 230 -9.53 -10.32 9.05
C LEU A 230 -10.02 -11.32 10.12
N PRO A 231 -11.21 -11.10 10.70
CA PRO A 231 -11.82 -12.03 11.63
C PRO A 231 -12.00 -13.44 11.03
N ALA A 232 -11.91 -14.48 11.87
CA ALA A 232 -11.95 -15.88 11.43
C ALA A 232 -13.31 -16.30 10.84
N GLU A 233 -14.38 -15.63 11.25
CA GLU A 233 -15.75 -15.83 10.77
C GLU A 233 -15.99 -15.29 9.36
N VAL A 234 -15.07 -14.51 8.80
CA VAL A 234 -15.20 -13.95 7.45
C VAL A 234 -14.87 -15.02 6.42
N LEU A 235 -15.82 -15.33 5.53
CA LEU A 235 -15.57 -16.22 4.40
C LEU A 235 -14.72 -15.52 3.35
N GLN A 236 -13.47 -15.97 3.17
CA GLN A 236 -12.54 -15.36 2.21
C GLN A 236 -12.49 -16.16 0.91
N ILE A 237 -12.84 -15.52 -0.21
CA ILE A 237 -12.77 -16.09 -1.56
C ILE A 237 -11.61 -15.48 -2.33
N GLN A 238 -10.61 -16.32 -2.62
CA GLN A 238 -9.45 -15.92 -3.40
C GLN A 238 -9.68 -16.15 -4.90
N ILE A 239 -9.53 -15.10 -5.69
CA ILE A 239 -9.58 -15.15 -7.16
C ILE A 239 -8.25 -14.64 -7.68
N LYS A 240 -7.46 -15.47 -8.36
CA LYS A 240 -6.16 -15.04 -8.89
C LYS A 240 -6.29 -14.51 -10.33
N PRO A 241 -5.52 -13.48 -10.72
CA PRO A 241 -5.39 -13.10 -12.12
C PRO A 241 -4.74 -14.22 -12.94
N ALA A 242 -4.89 -14.21 -14.26
CA ALA A 242 -4.12 -15.10 -15.12
C ALA A 242 -2.61 -14.85 -14.95
N PRO A 243 -1.79 -15.90 -14.72
CA PRO A 243 -0.36 -15.75 -14.47
C PRO A 243 0.42 -15.29 -15.71
N ASP A 244 -0.10 -15.51 -16.92
CA ASP A 244 0.58 -15.22 -18.18
C ASP A 244 0.34 -13.78 -18.71
N LEU A 245 -0.41 -12.92 -18.00
CA LEU A 245 -0.76 -11.55 -18.43
C LEU A 245 -0.08 -10.43 -17.64
N ASP A 246 0.85 -10.75 -16.74
CA ASP A 246 1.54 -9.78 -15.87
C ASP A 246 2.53 -8.85 -16.61
N PHE A 247 2.76 -9.08 -17.91
CA PHE A 247 3.54 -8.20 -18.77
C PHE A 247 2.85 -6.85 -19.03
N PHE A 248 1.53 -6.78 -18.84
CA PHE A 248 0.72 -5.60 -19.10
C PHE A 248 -0.36 -5.42 -18.04
N ASP A 249 -0.07 -4.62 -17.01
CA ASP A 249 -0.90 -4.43 -15.81
C ASP A 249 -2.40 -4.21 -16.12
N GLU A 250 -2.73 -3.40 -17.12
CA GLU A 250 -4.13 -3.11 -17.48
C GLU A 250 -4.87 -4.36 -17.97
N LEU A 251 -4.20 -5.25 -18.68
CA LEU A 251 -4.81 -6.45 -19.25
C LEU A 251 -4.95 -7.55 -18.20
N GLN A 252 -3.98 -7.63 -17.30
CA GLN A 252 -4.12 -8.45 -16.10
C GLN A 252 -5.32 -7.99 -15.27
N LEU A 253 -5.52 -6.68 -15.09
CA LEU A 253 -6.69 -6.13 -14.39
C LEU A 253 -8.00 -6.43 -15.13
N ILE A 254 -8.03 -6.34 -16.46
CA ILE A 254 -9.24 -6.65 -17.24
C ILE A 254 -9.61 -8.14 -17.14
N ASP A 255 -8.65 -9.06 -17.34
CA ASP A 255 -8.85 -10.51 -17.16
C ASP A 255 -9.27 -10.83 -15.73
N TYR A 256 -8.61 -10.23 -14.75
CA TYR A 256 -8.93 -10.41 -13.35
C TYR A 256 -10.39 -10.02 -13.06
N ASN A 257 -10.84 -8.87 -13.53
CA ASN A 257 -12.22 -8.42 -13.33
C ASN A 257 -13.25 -9.29 -14.09
N LEU A 258 -12.88 -9.91 -15.22
CA LEU A 258 -13.72 -10.91 -15.88
C LEU A 258 -13.89 -12.19 -15.04
N ARG A 259 -12.81 -12.65 -14.40
CA ARG A 259 -12.84 -13.80 -13.47
C ARG A 259 -13.65 -13.46 -12.23
N VAL A 260 -13.38 -12.31 -11.60
CA VAL A 260 -14.15 -11.80 -10.46
C VAL A 260 -15.63 -11.77 -10.80
N ARG A 261 -16.02 -11.25 -11.96
CA ARG A 261 -17.43 -11.25 -12.40
C ARG A 261 -18.01 -12.67 -12.48
N ARG A 262 -17.29 -13.64 -13.04
CA ARG A 262 -17.78 -15.02 -13.17
C ARG A 262 -18.02 -15.64 -11.80
N GLU A 263 -17.02 -15.59 -10.94
CA GLU A 263 -17.08 -16.18 -9.60
C GLU A 263 -18.08 -15.46 -8.71
N LEU A 264 -18.10 -14.12 -8.72
CA LEU A 264 -19.04 -13.32 -7.93
C LEU A 264 -20.50 -13.68 -8.25
N ARG A 265 -20.82 -13.92 -9.53
CA ARG A 265 -22.16 -14.36 -9.93
C ARG A 265 -22.49 -15.76 -9.44
N ALA A 266 -21.52 -16.67 -9.45
CA ALA A 266 -21.69 -18.02 -8.91
C ALA A 266 -21.88 -17.97 -7.39
N LEU A 267 -21.10 -17.13 -6.69
CA LEU A 267 -21.22 -16.90 -5.25
C LEU A 267 -22.60 -16.35 -4.88
N VAL A 268 -23.06 -15.28 -5.55
CA VAL A 268 -24.40 -14.72 -5.31
C VAL A 268 -25.50 -15.77 -5.57
N ALA A 269 -25.36 -16.59 -6.61
CA ALA A 269 -26.32 -17.64 -6.93
C ALA A 269 -26.37 -18.77 -5.89
N SER A 270 -25.23 -19.09 -5.25
CA SER A 270 -25.09 -20.22 -4.31
C SER A 270 -25.25 -19.82 -2.84
N HIS A 271 -24.81 -18.62 -2.46
CA HIS A 271 -24.76 -18.13 -1.08
C HIS A 271 -25.89 -17.14 -0.77
N GLY A 272 -26.77 -16.85 -1.73
CA GLY A 272 -27.93 -15.99 -1.58
C GLY A 272 -27.69 -14.51 -1.90
N ARG A 273 -28.80 -13.76 -1.94
CA ARG A 273 -28.80 -12.31 -2.26
C ARG A 273 -28.43 -11.51 -1.01
N GLY A 274 -27.65 -10.44 -1.19
CA GLY A 274 -27.20 -9.55 -0.11
C GLY A 274 -26.77 -8.19 -0.64
N LEU A 275 -26.02 -7.45 0.17
CA LEU A 275 -25.38 -6.21 -0.21
C LEU A 275 -24.11 -6.47 -1.02
N LEU A 276 -23.89 -5.73 -2.10
CA LEU A 276 -22.57 -5.62 -2.71
C LEU A 276 -21.88 -4.37 -2.17
N TYR A 277 -20.70 -4.54 -1.57
CA TYR A 277 -19.81 -3.44 -1.20
C TYR A 277 -18.57 -3.53 -2.06
N GLN A 278 -18.36 -2.58 -2.98
CA GLN A 278 -17.23 -2.59 -3.89
C GLN A 278 -16.32 -1.40 -3.60
N ARG A 279 -15.06 -1.68 -3.26
CA ARG A 279 -14.00 -0.66 -3.36
C ARG A 279 -13.68 -0.45 -4.83
N HIS A 280 -13.79 0.78 -5.29
CA HIS A 280 -13.56 1.10 -6.70
C HIS A 280 -12.09 0.82 -7.07
N SER A 281 -11.88 0.23 -8.25
CA SER A 281 -10.55 -0.06 -8.79
C SER A 281 -10.60 0.00 -10.31
N LEU A 282 -9.47 0.29 -10.94
CA LEU A 282 -9.36 0.41 -12.39
C LEU A 282 -9.89 -0.86 -13.11
N PHE A 283 -10.64 -0.65 -14.20
CA PHE A 283 -11.32 -1.69 -14.99
C PHE A 283 -12.34 -2.57 -14.24
N ASN A 284 -12.72 -2.26 -13.00
CA ASN A 284 -13.72 -3.06 -12.29
C ASN A 284 -15.15 -2.72 -12.73
N PHE A 285 -15.77 -3.65 -13.46
CA PHE A 285 -17.19 -3.66 -13.81
C PHE A 285 -17.98 -4.78 -13.13
N ALA A 286 -17.31 -5.66 -12.37
CA ALA A 286 -17.86 -6.92 -11.90
C ALA A 286 -19.02 -6.74 -10.91
N GLY A 287 -18.87 -5.87 -9.92
CA GLY A 287 -19.93 -5.61 -8.95
C GLY A 287 -21.11 -4.86 -9.58
N GLY A 288 -20.86 -3.83 -10.40
CA GLY A 288 -21.92 -3.11 -11.11
C GLY A 288 -22.78 -4.01 -12.02
N GLU A 289 -22.14 -4.88 -12.79
CA GLU A 289 -22.85 -5.81 -13.67
C GLU A 289 -23.57 -6.93 -12.90
N THR A 290 -23.04 -7.34 -11.75
CA THR A 290 -23.69 -8.33 -10.88
C THR A 290 -24.89 -7.71 -10.15
N ALA A 291 -24.76 -6.49 -9.67
CA ALA A 291 -25.83 -5.72 -9.06
C ALA A 291 -27.03 -5.60 -9.99
N ARG A 292 -26.82 -5.22 -11.25
CA ARG A 292 -27.89 -5.15 -12.25
C ARG A 292 -28.49 -6.52 -12.53
N LYS A 293 -27.67 -7.54 -12.77
CA LYS A 293 -28.17 -8.89 -13.12
C LYS A 293 -29.04 -9.51 -12.02
N PHE A 294 -28.64 -9.36 -10.76
CA PHE A 294 -29.31 -9.99 -9.62
C PHE A 294 -30.16 -9.00 -8.81
N HIS A 295 -30.35 -7.77 -9.31
CA HIS A 295 -31.05 -6.68 -8.65
C HIS A 295 -30.65 -6.59 -7.17
N LEU A 296 -29.36 -6.34 -6.92
CA LEU A 296 -28.79 -6.17 -5.57
C LEU A 296 -28.44 -4.71 -5.31
N PRO A 297 -28.58 -4.22 -4.06
CA PRO A 297 -28.04 -2.92 -3.70
C PRO A 297 -26.51 -2.96 -3.81
N LEU A 298 -25.95 -1.90 -4.37
CA LEU A 298 -24.50 -1.72 -4.52
C LEU A 298 -24.06 -0.43 -3.82
N ILE A 299 -23.19 -0.56 -2.83
CA ILE A 299 -22.34 0.52 -2.35
C ILE A 299 -21.05 0.50 -3.15
N LEU A 300 -20.80 1.57 -3.90
CA LEU A 300 -19.51 1.79 -4.53
C LEU A 300 -18.72 2.77 -3.67
N GLU A 301 -17.66 2.31 -3.03
CA GLU A 301 -16.71 3.18 -2.33
C GLU A 301 -15.72 3.75 -3.37
N ALA A 302 -15.79 5.05 -3.61
CA ALA A 302 -14.92 5.77 -4.52
C ALA A 302 -13.95 6.66 -3.72
N ASN A 303 -12.66 6.32 -3.80
CA ASN A 303 -11.60 7.15 -3.23
C ASN A 303 -11.24 8.33 -4.14
N ASP A 304 -11.37 8.14 -5.46
CA ASP A 304 -11.39 9.15 -6.53
C ASP A 304 -11.85 8.41 -7.83
N SER A 305 -11.83 9.06 -8.99
CA SER A 305 -11.86 8.42 -10.30
C SER A 305 -10.55 7.65 -10.53
N GLU A 306 -10.66 6.33 -10.68
CA GLU A 306 -9.52 5.46 -10.94
C GLU A 306 -8.88 5.76 -12.30
N VAL A 307 -9.70 6.22 -13.26
CA VAL A 307 -9.22 6.71 -14.56
C VAL A 307 -8.35 7.95 -14.38
N TRP A 308 -8.82 8.93 -13.60
CA TRP A 308 -8.07 10.14 -13.33
C TRP A 308 -6.79 9.86 -12.56
N VAL A 309 -6.86 9.06 -11.48
CA VAL A 309 -5.69 8.66 -10.68
C VAL A 309 -4.66 7.95 -11.55
N LYS A 310 -5.07 6.98 -12.38
CA LYS A 310 -4.16 6.26 -13.27
C LYS A 310 -3.47 7.21 -14.24
N LYS A 311 -4.19 8.15 -14.86
CA LYS A 311 -3.63 9.14 -15.80
C LYS A 311 -2.70 10.15 -15.13
N LYS A 312 -2.93 10.46 -13.86
CA LYS A 312 -2.10 11.37 -13.09
C LYS A 312 -0.72 10.79 -12.80
N TRP A 313 -0.65 9.52 -12.41
CA TRP A 313 0.60 8.89 -11.96
C TRP A 313 1.22 7.92 -12.98
N SER A 314 0.52 7.62 -14.07
CA SER A 314 0.96 6.65 -15.06
C SER A 314 0.29 6.85 -16.42
N ARG A 315 0.71 6.08 -17.41
CA ARG A 315 0.03 6.01 -18.70
C ARG A 315 -1.17 5.07 -18.59
N LEU A 316 -2.28 5.45 -19.22
CA LEU A 316 -3.47 4.62 -19.38
C LEU A 316 -3.65 4.29 -20.86
N PHE A 317 -3.48 3.03 -21.25
CA PHE A 317 -3.56 2.59 -22.65
C PHE A 317 -4.99 2.33 -23.10
N PHE A 318 -5.80 1.68 -22.27
CA PHE A 318 -7.20 1.35 -22.58
C PHE A 318 -8.17 2.36 -21.96
N GLU A 319 -7.93 3.65 -22.15
CA GLU A 319 -8.69 4.75 -21.51
C GLU A 319 -10.20 4.64 -21.75
N HIS A 320 -10.64 4.47 -23.00
CA HIS A 320 -12.07 4.35 -23.32
C HIS A 320 -12.75 3.19 -22.59
N LEU A 321 -12.04 2.08 -22.42
CA LEU A 321 -12.54 0.92 -21.70
C LEU A 321 -12.61 1.21 -20.20
N ALA A 322 -11.56 1.80 -19.63
CA ALA A 322 -11.51 2.18 -18.22
C ALA A 322 -12.66 3.13 -17.85
N VAL A 323 -12.89 4.17 -18.67
CA VAL A 323 -14.00 5.12 -18.52
C VAL A 323 -15.36 4.41 -18.55
N ARG A 324 -15.55 3.46 -19.47
CA ARG A 324 -16.82 2.70 -19.54
C ARG A 324 -17.02 1.79 -18.33
N CYS A 325 -15.98 1.14 -17.83
CA CYS A 325 -16.05 0.35 -16.60
C CYS A 325 -16.45 1.23 -15.40
N GLU A 326 -15.78 2.38 -15.24
CA GLU A 326 -16.07 3.34 -14.18
C GLU A 326 -17.50 3.89 -14.27
N GLN A 327 -17.95 4.30 -15.46
CA GLN A 327 -19.32 4.76 -15.68
C GLN A 327 -20.35 3.66 -15.36
N LEU A 328 -20.07 2.40 -15.72
CA LEU A 328 -20.96 1.29 -15.39
C LEU A 328 -21.05 1.09 -13.87
N ALA A 329 -19.92 1.08 -13.16
CA ALA A 329 -19.90 0.97 -11.71
C ALA A 329 -20.70 2.12 -11.05
N LEU A 330 -20.38 3.36 -11.40
CA LEU A 330 -21.03 4.56 -10.88
C LEU A 330 -22.54 4.59 -11.18
N ARG A 331 -22.98 4.22 -12.39
CA ARG A 331 -24.42 4.21 -12.75
C ARG A 331 -25.20 3.09 -12.06
N SER A 332 -24.53 1.99 -11.74
CA SER A 332 -25.15 0.81 -11.11
C SER A 332 -25.21 0.92 -9.59
N ALA A 333 -24.37 1.75 -8.98
CA ALA A 333 -24.36 1.95 -7.54
C ALA A 333 -25.70 2.53 -7.04
N THR A 334 -26.28 1.90 -6.01
CA THR A 334 -27.38 2.47 -5.24
C THR A 334 -26.90 3.75 -4.55
N THR A 335 -25.76 3.64 -3.87
CA THR A 335 -25.07 4.76 -3.21
C THR A 335 -23.59 4.71 -3.56
N VAL A 336 -23.02 5.88 -3.82
CA VAL A 336 -21.58 6.07 -3.99
C VAL A 336 -21.04 6.69 -2.70
N ALA A 337 -20.29 5.91 -1.94
CA ALA A 337 -19.61 6.37 -0.74
C ALA A 337 -18.29 7.03 -1.13
N VAL A 338 -18.09 8.28 -0.72
CA VAL A 338 -16.89 9.07 -1.08
C VAL A 338 -16.16 9.52 0.18
N ILE A 339 -14.83 9.54 0.12
CA ILE A 339 -14.00 9.81 1.30
C ILE A 339 -13.83 11.30 1.64
N SER A 340 -14.16 12.20 0.71
CA SER A 340 -14.03 13.64 0.88
C SER A 340 -15.05 14.39 0.01
N ARG A 341 -15.34 15.65 0.36
CA ARG A 341 -16.19 16.53 -0.45
C ARG A 341 -15.60 16.76 -1.84
N ARG A 342 -14.26 16.80 -1.92
CA ARG A 342 -13.55 16.95 -3.20
C ARG A 342 -13.91 15.82 -4.17
N VAL A 343 -13.93 14.58 -3.69
CA VAL A 343 -14.33 13.43 -4.51
C VAL A 343 -15.80 13.51 -4.90
N ALA A 344 -16.67 13.98 -3.99
CA ALA A 344 -18.08 14.21 -4.31
C ALA A 344 -18.24 15.19 -5.48
N GLU A 345 -17.50 16.30 -5.47
CA GLU A 345 -17.48 17.32 -6.53
C GLU A 345 -16.94 16.76 -7.85
N GLN A 346 -15.85 15.99 -7.81
CA GLN A 346 -15.27 15.34 -8.99
C GLN A 346 -16.23 14.37 -9.69
N LEU A 347 -17.17 13.79 -8.94
CA LEU A 347 -18.15 12.85 -9.50
C LEU A 347 -19.41 13.53 -10.06
N GLN A 348 -19.67 14.81 -9.77
CA GLN A 348 -20.83 15.54 -10.30
C GLN A 348 -20.90 15.57 -11.83
N PRO A 349 -19.81 15.82 -12.58
CA PRO A 349 -19.82 15.80 -14.05
C PRO A 349 -20.24 14.45 -14.64
N TYR A 350 -20.15 13.36 -13.88
CA TYR A 350 -20.58 12.03 -14.30
C TYR A 350 -22.08 11.78 -14.08
N GLY A 351 -22.84 12.81 -13.67
CA GLY A 351 -24.27 12.70 -13.34
C GLY A 351 -24.53 11.96 -12.03
N ILE A 352 -23.52 11.86 -11.17
CA ILE A 352 -23.61 11.26 -9.84
C ILE A 352 -23.67 12.43 -8.85
N GLY A 353 -24.86 12.68 -8.30
CA GLY A 353 -25.08 13.77 -7.36
C GLY A 353 -26.34 13.56 -6.51
N GLY A 354 -26.61 14.51 -5.62
CA GLY A 354 -27.78 14.48 -4.74
C GLY A 354 -27.74 13.33 -3.74
N ASN A 355 -28.89 12.69 -3.53
CA ASN A 355 -29.08 11.60 -2.55
C ASN A 355 -28.27 10.31 -2.81
N ARG A 356 -27.57 10.23 -3.94
CA ARG A 356 -26.73 9.07 -4.29
C ARG A 356 -25.32 9.15 -3.74
N ILE A 357 -24.85 10.34 -3.35
CA ILE A 357 -23.53 10.50 -2.75
C ILE A 357 -23.67 10.41 -1.24
N LEU A 358 -22.89 9.52 -0.63
CA LEU A 358 -22.69 9.46 0.81
C LEU A 358 -21.26 9.91 1.13
N LEU A 359 -21.12 11.07 1.77
CA LEU A 359 -19.82 11.47 2.33
C LEU A 359 -19.50 10.56 3.52
N ASN A 360 -18.52 9.68 3.33
CA ASN A 360 -18.13 8.65 4.28
C ASN A 360 -16.59 8.63 4.39
N PRO A 361 -15.99 9.61 5.10
CA PRO A 361 -14.54 9.65 5.28
C PRO A 361 -14.04 8.39 5.97
N ASN A 362 -12.73 8.15 5.91
CA ASN A 362 -12.12 7.07 6.68
C ASN A 362 -12.38 7.24 8.18
N GLY A 363 -12.22 6.15 8.91
CA GLY A 363 -12.40 6.13 10.34
C GLY A 363 -11.32 5.35 11.06
N VAL A 364 -11.63 5.01 12.29
CA VAL A 364 -10.77 4.23 13.18
C VAL A 364 -11.61 3.24 13.98
N ASP A 365 -10.95 2.19 14.46
CA ASP A 365 -11.48 1.31 15.48
C ASP A 365 -11.08 1.87 16.86
N PRO A 366 -12.01 2.47 17.63
CA PRO A 366 -11.70 3.12 18.90
C PRO A 366 -11.42 2.13 20.04
N GLU A 367 -11.63 0.83 19.82
CA GLU A 367 -11.24 -0.26 20.73
C GLU A 367 -9.80 -0.68 20.47
N GLU A 368 -9.30 -0.58 19.23
CA GLU A 368 -7.90 -0.87 18.86
C GLU A 368 -6.96 0.32 19.10
N PHE A 369 -7.46 1.55 18.92
CA PHE A 369 -6.73 2.78 19.17
C PHE A 369 -7.42 3.57 20.28
N HIS A 370 -6.80 3.67 21.45
CA HIS A 370 -7.34 4.39 22.60
C HIS A 370 -6.22 4.92 23.52
N PRO A 371 -6.49 5.96 24.33
CA PRO A 371 -5.46 6.61 25.16
C PRO A 371 -4.91 5.74 26.30
N ASP A 372 -5.59 4.67 26.70
CA ASP A 372 -5.15 3.80 27.81
C ASP A 372 -4.09 2.76 27.39
N ILE A 373 -3.67 2.77 26.11
CA ILE A 373 -2.61 1.89 25.61
C ILE A 373 -1.28 2.32 26.20
N ASP A 374 -0.55 1.36 26.76
CA ASP A 374 0.74 1.59 27.37
C ASP A 374 1.88 1.63 26.34
N GLY A 375 2.53 2.79 26.24
CA GLY A 375 3.72 3.05 25.41
C GLY A 375 5.04 3.05 26.18
N THR A 376 5.05 2.82 27.49
CA THR A 376 6.24 2.96 28.37
C THR A 376 7.41 2.10 27.90
N PHE A 377 7.18 0.83 27.58
CA PHE A 377 8.20 -0.08 27.07
C PHE A 377 8.93 0.48 25.83
N LEU A 378 8.20 1.14 24.92
CA LEU A 378 8.82 1.74 23.73
C LEU A 378 9.55 3.03 24.08
N ARG A 379 9.08 3.79 25.07
CA ARG A 379 9.82 4.94 25.59
C ARG A 379 11.14 4.51 26.20
N GLU A 380 11.17 3.43 26.99
CA GLU A 380 12.41 2.85 27.54
C GLU A 380 13.34 2.33 26.43
N ARG A 381 12.79 1.54 25.50
CA ARG A 381 13.55 0.95 24.39
C ARG A 381 14.30 1.99 23.55
N TYR A 382 13.73 3.18 23.39
CA TYR A 382 14.28 4.25 22.55
C TYR A 382 14.86 5.44 23.33
N GLY A 383 14.88 5.39 24.69
CA GLY A 383 15.46 6.44 25.52
C GLY A 383 14.65 7.74 25.58
N PHE A 384 13.31 7.63 25.64
CA PHE A 384 12.35 8.75 25.62
C PHE A 384 11.73 9.11 26.98
N GLU A 385 12.18 8.50 28.08
CA GLU A 385 11.53 8.56 29.39
C GLU A 385 11.32 10.00 29.88
N ASN A 386 12.26 10.90 29.59
CA ASN A 386 12.22 12.32 30.00
C ASN A 386 12.11 13.29 28.81
N ARG A 387 11.59 12.84 27.67
CA ARG A 387 11.55 13.61 26.43
C ARG A 387 10.13 13.81 25.93
N VAL A 388 9.87 14.93 25.26
CA VAL A 388 8.66 15.08 24.45
C VAL A 388 8.89 14.36 23.12
N VAL A 389 8.02 13.41 22.79
CA VAL A 389 8.17 12.57 21.59
C VAL A 389 7.18 13.02 20.51
N VAL A 390 7.71 13.36 19.33
CA VAL A 390 6.96 13.74 18.14
C VAL A 390 6.93 12.57 17.17
N GLY A 391 5.75 12.02 16.91
CA GLY A 391 5.56 10.83 16.09
C GLY A 391 5.00 11.11 14.70
N PHE A 392 5.42 10.29 13.74
CA PHE A 392 4.78 10.15 12.43
C PHE A 392 4.69 8.67 12.07
N ILE A 393 3.53 8.22 11.61
CA ILE A 393 3.36 6.88 11.02
C ILE A 393 2.93 6.96 9.56
N GLY A 394 3.56 6.16 8.69
CA GLY A 394 3.08 5.92 7.33
C GLY A 394 4.20 5.76 6.31
N THR A 395 3.83 5.69 5.03
CA THR A 395 4.81 5.51 3.95
C THR A 395 5.68 6.75 3.77
N PHE A 396 6.99 6.58 3.58
CA PHE A 396 7.93 7.69 3.43
C PHE A 396 8.04 8.09 1.95
N ILE A 397 7.01 8.78 1.49
CA ILE A 397 6.86 9.31 0.14
C ILE A 397 6.53 10.81 0.19
N GLY A 398 6.86 11.54 -0.87
CA GLY A 398 6.88 13.01 -0.87
C GLY A 398 5.56 13.65 -0.41
N TRP A 399 4.41 13.18 -0.91
CA TRP A 399 3.12 13.80 -0.59
C TRP A 399 2.63 13.52 0.85
N HIS A 400 3.19 12.52 1.54
CA HIS A 400 2.94 12.34 2.98
C HIS A 400 3.70 13.37 3.85
N GLY A 401 4.64 14.12 3.26
CA GLY A 401 5.34 15.24 3.91
C GLY A 401 6.35 14.84 4.98
N VAL A 402 6.83 13.59 4.97
CA VAL A 402 7.84 13.11 5.93
C VAL A 402 9.13 13.95 5.86
N GLU A 403 9.49 14.46 4.68
CA GLU A 403 10.62 15.40 4.50
C GLU A 403 10.38 16.72 5.22
N THR A 404 9.16 17.28 5.13
CA THR A 404 8.81 18.52 5.84
C THR A 404 8.92 18.34 7.35
N LEU A 405 8.48 17.19 7.87
CA LEU A 405 8.69 16.86 9.29
C LEU A 405 10.15 16.67 9.63
N PHE A 406 10.94 15.99 8.79
CA PHE A 406 12.37 15.81 9.04
C PHE A 406 13.13 17.13 9.09
N ASP A 407 12.85 18.03 8.14
CA ASP A 407 13.47 19.35 8.11
C ASP A 407 13.05 20.18 9.35
N ALA A 408 11.79 20.08 9.75
CA ALA A 408 11.30 20.75 10.97
C ALA A 408 11.92 20.14 12.22
N ALA A 409 12.08 18.82 12.25
CA ALA A 409 12.73 18.09 13.33
C ALA A 409 14.18 18.55 13.51
N SER A 410 14.88 18.84 12.41
CA SER A 410 16.26 19.34 12.47
C SER A 410 16.32 20.71 13.15
N LEU A 411 15.43 21.64 12.78
CA LEU A 411 15.31 22.96 13.42
C LEU A 411 14.93 22.86 14.90
N VAL A 412 14.02 21.94 15.25
CA VAL A 412 13.62 21.70 16.65
C VAL A 412 14.78 21.11 17.44
N CYS A 413 15.49 20.14 16.88
CA CYS A 413 16.62 19.50 17.53
C CYS A 413 17.77 20.48 17.82
N GLU A 414 17.99 21.49 16.98
CA GLU A 414 18.96 22.56 17.24
C GLU A 414 18.56 23.45 18.42
N ARG A 415 17.25 23.62 18.66
CA ARG A 415 16.72 24.55 19.66
C ARG A 415 16.43 23.91 21.01
N ASP A 416 15.99 22.65 21.02
CA ASP A 416 15.57 21.97 22.24
C ASP A 416 16.07 20.51 22.28
N PRO A 417 17.02 20.18 23.18
CA PRO A 417 17.53 18.82 23.35
C PRO A 417 16.53 17.86 24.02
N SER A 418 15.47 18.37 24.65
CA SER A 418 14.46 17.55 25.34
C SER A 418 13.40 16.94 24.40
N ILE A 419 13.44 17.28 23.11
CA ILE A 419 12.49 16.78 22.11
C ILE A 419 13.13 15.69 21.26
N SER A 420 12.39 14.61 21.01
CA SER A 420 12.78 13.50 20.14
C SER A 420 11.69 13.17 19.13
N PHE A 421 12.08 12.51 18.06
CA PHE A 421 11.25 12.20 16.91
C PHE A 421 11.23 10.70 16.66
N LEU A 422 10.02 10.17 16.41
CA LEU A 422 9.79 8.78 16.09
C LEU A 422 9.14 8.67 14.71
N PHE A 423 9.93 8.26 13.72
CA PHE A 423 9.53 8.05 12.34
C PHE A 423 9.19 6.57 12.12
N ILE A 424 7.90 6.28 12.02
CA ILE A 424 7.35 4.93 11.92
C ILE A 424 6.94 4.63 10.48
N GLY A 425 7.61 3.68 9.85
CA GLY A 425 7.32 3.27 8.49
C GLY A 425 8.55 3.22 7.59
N ASP A 426 8.29 3.11 6.29
CA ASP A 426 9.29 2.90 5.26
C ASP A 426 8.83 3.49 3.93
N GLY A 427 9.72 3.60 2.95
CA GLY A 427 9.47 4.17 1.64
C GLY A 427 10.75 4.74 1.03
N ASP A 428 10.61 5.28 -0.18
CA ASP A 428 11.75 5.73 -0.98
C ASP A 428 12.65 6.76 -0.28
N LEU A 429 12.08 7.53 0.66
CA LEU A 429 12.79 8.59 1.37
C LEU A 429 13.51 8.10 2.63
N LYS A 430 13.23 6.90 3.17
CA LYS A 430 13.77 6.45 4.47
C LYS A 430 15.29 6.49 4.54
N SER A 431 15.97 5.77 3.64
CA SER A 431 17.43 5.68 3.68
C SER A 431 18.12 7.04 3.52
N MET A 432 17.51 7.94 2.75
CA MET A 432 18.02 9.29 2.54
C MET A 432 17.87 10.14 3.82
N LEU A 433 16.71 10.08 4.47
CA LEU A 433 16.44 10.81 5.72
C LEU A 433 17.27 10.28 6.90
N GLU A 434 17.40 8.96 7.02
CA GLU A 434 18.25 8.33 8.04
C GLU A 434 19.69 8.81 7.93
N LYS A 435 20.27 8.85 6.71
CA LYS A 435 21.63 9.36 6.50
C LYS A 435 21.77 10.85 6.79
N ARG A 436 20.73 11.64 6.49
CA ARG A 436 20.72 13.10 6.74
C ARG A 436 20.60 13.43 8.24
N SER A 437 20.12 12.50 9.07
CA SER A 437 19.95 12.75 10.52
C SER A 437 21.25 13.15 11.21
N GLY A 438 22.40 12.62 10.74
CA GLY A 438 23.73 13.06 11.15
C GLY A 438 23.90 13.14 12.66
N ALA A 439 24.15 14.36 13.17
CA ALA A 439 24.34 14.62 14.60
C ALA A 439 23.07 14.45 15.46
N PHE A 440 21.89 14.31 14.84
CA PHE A 440 20.61 14.11 15.52
C PHE A 440 20.11 12.66 15.45
N ALA A 441 20.94 11.71 15.02
CA ALA A 441 20.56 10.30 14.87
C ALA A 441 20.06 9.65 16.19
N ASP A 442 20.52 10.13 17.34
CA ASP A 442 20.08 9.70 18.68
C ASP A 442 18.71 10.28 19.10
N ARG A 443 18.21 11.27 18.36
CA ARG A 443 16.94 11.95 18.60
C ARG A 443 15.93 11.78 17.47
N MET A 444 16.35 11.25 16.32
CA MET A 444 15.48 10.96 15.18
C MET A 444 15.47 9.46 14.93
N ILE A 445 14.57 8.75 15.61
CA ILE A 445 14.51 7.30 15.56
C ILE A 445 13.63 6.86 14.39
N PHE A 446 14.19 6.01 13.53
CA PHE A 446 13.49 5.42 12.39
C PHE A 446 13.25 3.94 12.64
N THR A 447 11.98 3.51 12.69
CA THR A 447 11.64 2.13 13.07
C THR A 447 11.65 1.15 11.90
N GLY A 448 11.53 1.66 10.66
CA GLY A 448 11.14 0.83 9.52
C GLY A 448 9.67 0.38 9.61
N LEU A 449 9.32 -0.63 8.81
CA LEU A 449 8.01 -1.27 8.86
C LEU A 449 7.84 -2.02 10.19
N ILE A 450 6.70 -1.77 10.84
CA ILE A 450 6.26 -2.51 12.03
C ILE A 450 5.03 -3.35 11.69
N PRO A 451 4.77 -4.46 12.40
CA PRO A 451 3.50 -5.16 12.31
C PRO A 451 2.33 -4.21 12.61
N HIS A 452 1.26 -4.28 11.82
CA HIS A 452 0.09 -3.41 11.99
C HIS A 452 -0.48 -3.42 13.43
N PRO A 453 -0.61 -4.57 14.13
CA PRO A 453 -1.10 -4.59 15.51
C PRO A 453 -0.24 -3.86 16.54
N GLU A 454 1.04 -3.58 16.25
CA GLU A 454 1.92 -2.83 17.16
C GLU A 454 1.75 -1.31 17.01
N ALA A 455 1.13 -0.83 15.93
CA ALA A 455 0.99 0.60 15.65
C ALA A 455 0.41 1.41 16.83
N PRO A 456 -0.65 0.97 17.53
CA PRO A 456 -1.18 1.71 18.68
C PRO A 456 -0.15 1.94 19.79
N ARG A 457 0.72 0.96 20.09
CA ARG A 457 1.77 1.09 21.13
C ARG A 457 2.82 2.12 20.74
N TYR A 458 3.23 2.12 19.47
CA TYR A 458 4.18 3.11 18.95
C TYR A 458 3.59 4.53 19.00
N LEU A 459 2.31 4.69 18.68
CA LEU A 459 1.62 5.98 18.81
C LEU A 459 1.43 6.39 20.27
N ALA A 460 1.20 5.43 21.18
CA ALA A 460 1.07 5.68 22.61
C ALA A 460 2.35 6.24 23.24
N ALA A 461 3.52 5.83 22.72
CA ALA A 461 4.82 6.35 23.13
C ALA A 461 5.06 7.83 22.74
N CYS A 462 4.24 8.38 21.85
CA CYS A 462 4.33 9.77 21.39
C CYS A 462 3.48 10.73 22.23
N ASP A 463 3.89 11.99 22.29
CA ASP A 463 3.17 13.09 22.94
C ASP A 463 2.47 14.00 21.92
N ILE A 464 3.10 14.17 20.75
CA ILE A 464 2.59 14.94 19.61
C ILE A 464 2.63 14.04 18.38
N LEU A 465 1.57 14.03 17.58
CA LEU A 465 1.49 13.27 16.34
C LEU A 465 1.33 14.20 15.14
N VAL A 466 2.14 14.01 14.10
CA VAL A 466 2.21 14.94 12.97
C VAL A 466 1.71 14.27 11.69
N SER A 467 0.85 14.99 10.96
CA SER A 467 0.28 14.61 9.65
C SER A 467 0.59 15.71 8.62
N PRO A 468 1.85 15.85 8.19
CA PRO A 468 2.36 17.02 7.49
C PRO A 468 2.17 16.92 5.95
N HIS A 469 1.05 16.35 5.50
CA HIS A 469 0.81 16.09 4.08
C HIS A 469 1.08 17.33 3.20
N ARG A 470 1.63 17.10 2.00
CA ARG A 470 1.89 18.16 1.03
C ARG A 470 0.78 18.19 -0.01
N GLY A 471 0.47 19.38 -0.53
CA GLY A 471 -0.33 19.51 -1.74
C GLY A 471 0.37 18.84 -2.93
N PHE A 472 -0.40 18.53 -3.97
CA PHE A 472 0.18 17.98 -5.20
C PHE A 472 0.92 19.07 -5.98
N GLU A 473 2.07 18.72 -6.57
CA GLU A 473 2.93 19.67 -7.30
C GLU A 473 2.24 20.28 -8.52
N ASP A 474 1.27 19.58 -9.10
CA ASP A 474 0.46 20.03 -10.24
C ASP A 474 -0.66 21.01 -9.84
N GLY A 475 -0.74 21.40 -8.57
CA GLY A 475 -1.76 22.31 -8.04
C GLY A 475 -3.15 21.68 -7.93
N THR A 476 -3.29 20.38 -8.17
CA THR A 476 -4.58 19.72 -7.95
C THR A 476 -4.91 19.66 -6.46
N ALA A 477 -6.18 19.86 -6.15
CA ALA A 477 -6.70 19.81 -4.79
C ALA A 477 -6.46 18.44 -4.15
N PHE A 478 -6.18 18.43 -2.85
CA PHE A 478 -6.03 17.21 -2.08
C PHE A 478 -7.39 16.51 -1.94
N PHE A 479 -7.46 15.24 -2.31
CA PHE A 479 -8.71 14.46 -2.29
C PHE A 479 -8.72 13.37 -1.20
N GLY A 480 -7.56 13.10 -0.59
CA GLY A 480 -7.35 11.96 0.30
C GLY A 480 -8.09 12.05 1.64
N SER A 481 -8.12 10.91 2.34
CA SER A 481 -8.64 10.78 3.70
C SER A 481 -7.67 9.93 4.53
N PRO A 482 -6.59 10.51 5.09
CA PRO A 482 -5.52 9.73 5.71
C PRO A 482 -6.01 8.98 6.96
N THR A 483 -5.94 7.64 6.97
CA THR A 483 -6.37 6.83 8.14
C THR A 483 -5.59 7.18 9.40
N LYS A 484 -4.28 7.48 9.26
CA LYS A 484 -3.41 7.89 10.37
C LYS A 484 -3.99 9.06 11.17
N LEU A 485 -4.73 9.96 10.52
CA LEU A 485 -5.30 11.12 11.18
C LEU A 485 -6.33 10.70 12.23
N PHE A 486 -7.22 9.76 11.87
CA PHE A 486 -8.23 9.22 12.77
C PHE A 486 -7.61 8.32 13.85
N GLU A 487 -6.57 7.56 13.51
CA GLU A 487 -5.76 6.80 14.46
C GLU A 487 -5.15 7.75 15.51
N TYR A 488 -4.58 8.89 15.11
CA TYR A 488 -4.03 9.89 16.04
C TYR A 488 -5.08 10.49 16.96
N MET A 489 -6.23 10.87 16.39
CA MET A 489 -7.35 11.39 17.18
C MET A 489 -7.82 10.38 18.22
N ALA A 490 -7.87 9.09 17.84
CA ALA A 490 -8.30 8.02 18.73
C ALA A 490 -7.31 7.76 19.87
N MET A 491 -6.01 7.99 19.65
CA MET A 491 -5.02 7.92 20.71
C MET A 491 -5.11 9.08 21.72
N GLY A 492 -5.94 10.10 21.44
CA GLY A 492 -6.11 11.26 22.32
C GLY A 492 -4.83 12.09 22.46
N LYS A 493 -3.97 12.11 21.43
CA LYS A 493 -2.70 12.87 21.43
C LYS A 493 -2.89 14.24 20.80
N ALA A 494 -1.99 15.17 21.09
CA ALA A 494 -1.97 16.45 20.40
C ALA A 494 -1.56 16.25 18.92
N ILE A 495 -2.26 16.90 17.99
CA ILE A 495 -2.07 16.69 16.55
C ILE A 495 -1.65 17.99 15.88
N ILE A 496 -0.63 17.93 15.02
CA ILE A 496 -0.35 18.97 14.02
C ILE A 496 -0.60 18.37 12.63
N ALA A 497 -1.44 19.01 11.83
CA ALA A 497 -1.78 18.52 10.50
C ALA A 497 -1.78 19.63 9.45
N SER A 498 -1.50 19.28 8.19
CA SER A 498 -1.58 20.25 7.09
C SER A 498 -3.00 20.74 6.85
N ARG A 499 -3.15 22.04 6.58
CA ARG A 499 -4.39 22.70 6.17
C ARG A 499 -4.72 22.35 4.71
N LEU A 500 -5.15 21.10 4.49
CA LEU A 500 -5.55 20.57 3.19
C LEU A 500 -6.97 20.01 3.28
N GLU A 501 -7.89 20.56 2.49
CA GLU A 501 -9.21 20.04 2.17
C GLU A 501 -9.82 19.19 3.31
N GLN A 502 -9.90 17.86 3.13
CA GLN A 502 -10.50 16.95 4.10
C GLN A 502 -9.76 16.91 5.44
N ILE A 503 -8.44 17.08 5.47
CA ILE A 503 -7.65 17.16 6.71
C ILE A 503 -8.05 18.41 7.50
N ALA A 504 -8.25 19.55 6.83
CA ALA A 504 -8.70 20.79 7.46
C ALA A 504 -10.17 20.77 7.90
N GLU A 505 -11.00 19.92 7.30
CA GLU A 505 -12.37 19.67 7.77
C GLU A 505 -12.37 18.82 9.07
N VAL A 506 -11.44 17.87 9.19
CA VAL A 506 -11.37 16.94 10.33
C VAL A 506 -10.65 17.57 11.52
N ILE A 507 -9.49 18.18 11.29
CA ILE A 507 -8.72 18.90 12.32
C ILE A 507 -9.13 20.37 12.27
N ARG A 508 -9.79 20.87 13.30
CA ARG A 508 -10.20 22.27 13.46
C ARG A 508 -9.17 22.99 14.33
N ASP A 509 -8.55 24.01 13.76
CA ASP A 509 -7.41 24.71 14.35
C ASP A 509 -7.75 25.28 15.75
N GLY A 510 -6.91 24.95 16.74
CA GLY A 510 -7.08 25.35 18.13
C GLY A 510 -8.16 24.60 18.91
N GLU A 511 -9.03 23.83 18.24
CA GLU A 511 -10.11 23.06 18.88
C GLU A 511 -9.67 21.63 19.19
N ASN A 512 -9.35 20.85 18.17
CA ASN A 512 -9.01 19.42 18.27
C ASN A 512 -7.62 19.08 17.68
N GLY A 513 -6.86 20.11 17.31
CA GLY A 513 -5.49 20.02 16.82
C GLY A 513 -5.00 21.39 16.35
N LEU A 514 -3.79 21.45 15.80
CA LEU A 514 -3.23 22.65 15.18
C LEU A 514 -3.04 22.40 13.68
N GLN A 515 -3.37 23.40 12.88
CA GLN A 515 -3.15 23.36 11.43
C GLN A 515 -1.85 24.07 11.04
N MET A 516 -1.19 23.56 10.00
CA MET A 516 -0.04 24.19 9.36
C MET A 516 -0.26 24.40 7.86
N GLU A 517 0.42 25.38 7.26
CA GLU A 517 0.47 25.51 5.81
C GLU A 517 1.24 24.33 5.20
N PRO A 518 0.72 23.66 4.16
CA PRO A 518 1.37 22.50 3.57
C PRO A 518 2.80 22.79 3.11
N GLY A 519 3.76 21.98 3.56
CA GLY A 519 5.18 22.16 3.23
C GLY A 519 5.90 23.28 4.00
N ASN A 520 5.24 23.99 4.92
CA ASN A 520 5.88 25.04 5.73
C ASN A 520 6.65 24.44 6.92
N THR A 521 7.93 24.14 6.68
CA THR A 521 8.85 23.58 7.67
C THR A 521 9.00 24.45 8.93
N THR A 522 9.17 25.77 8.77
CA THR A 522 9.38 26.67 9.90
C THR A 522 8.15 26.74 10.79
N GLN A 523 6.95 26.86 10.20
CA GLN A 523 5.71 26.86 10.97
C GLN A 523 5.52 25.54 11.72
N LEU A 524 5.82 24.40 11.07
CA LEU A 524 5.76 23.11 11.75
C LEU A 524 6.69 23.05 12.96
N ALA A 525 7.93 23.53 12.82
CA ALA A 525 8.88 23.59 13.93
C ALA A 525 8.37 24.45 15.10
N GLU A 526 7.81 25.64 14.82
CA GLU A 526 7.24 26.50 15.88
C GLU A 526 6.03 25.86 16.57
N LEU A 527 5.16 25.18 15.81
CA LEU A 527 4.00 24.48 16.38
C LEU A 527 4.43 23.30 17.26
N ILE A 528 5.48 22.56 16.86
CA ILE A 528 6.07 21.49 17.67
C ILE A 528 6.60 22.05 18.98
N LEU A 529 7.40 23.13 18.93
CA LEU A 529 7.96 23.75 20.13
C LEU A 529 6.87 24.32 21.06
N LYS A 530 5.84 24.94 20.48
CA LYS A 530 4.67 25.41 21.23
C LYS A 530 4.00 24.26 21.99
N LEU A 531 3.70 23.16 21.30
CA LEU A 531 3.06 22.01 21.95
C LEU A 531 4.01 21.33 22.93
N ALA A 532 5.31 21.27 22.68
CA ALA A 532 6.29 20.68 23.60
C ALA A 532 6.38 21.46 24.93
N GLY A 533 6.28 22.79 24.86
CA GLY A 533 6.30 23.67 26.04
C GLY A 533 4.97 23.78 26.81
N ASP A 534 3.86 23.25 26.28
CA ASP A 534 2.53 23.41 26.88
C ASP A 534 1.77 22.07 26.97
N GLU A 535 2.00 21.35 28.06
CA GLU A 535 1.34 20.06 28.33
C GLU A 535 -0.18 20.20 28.46
N VAL A 536 -0.67 21.28 29.09
CA VAL A 536 -2.11 21.52 29.28
C VAL A 536 -2.80 21.66 27.93
N LEU A 537 -2.18 22.40 27.01
CA LEU A 537 -2.68 22.52 25.64
C LEU A 537 -2.66 21.17 24.92
N ARG A 538 -1.61 20.36 25.07
CA ARG A 538 -1.55 19.02 24.47
C ARG A 538 -2.72 18.15 24.92
N GLN A 539 -2.94 18.07 26.23
CA GLN A 539 -4.00 17.26 26.83
C GLN A 539 -5.39 17.73 26.39
N ARG A 540 -5.64 19.05 26.37
CA ARG A 540 -6.90 19.63 25.92
C ARG A 540 -7.21 19.29 24.46
N LEU A 541 -6.26 19.51 23.56
CA LEU A 541 -6.44 19.23 22.13
C LEU A 541 -6.66 17.75 21.88
N GLY A 542 -5.86 16.89 22.52
CA GLY A 542 -5.98 15.43 22.39
C GLY A 542 -7.31 14.88 22.91
N ALA A 543 -7.80 15.37 24.05
CA ALA A 543 -9.10 14.99 24.59
C ALA A 543 -10.25 15.36 23.64
N GLN A 544 -10.21 16.57 23.06
CA GLN A 544 -11.22 16.97 22.08
C GLN A 544 -11.13 16.14 20.80
N ALA A 545 -9.93 15.82 20.32
CA ALA A 545 -9.73 14.95 19.17
C ALA A 545 -10.33 13.55 19.39
N ARG A 546 -10.13 12.97 20.59
CA ARG A 546 -10.73 11.68 20.97
C ARG A 546 -12.25 11.74 20.98
N LEU A 547 -12.83 12.80 21.54
CA LEU A 547 -14.29 12.98 21.58
C LEU A 547 -14.87 13.04 20.16
N ASP A 548 -14.27 13.85 19.29
CA ASP A 548 -14.72 14.03 17.91
C ASP A 548 -14.67 12.72 17.12
N VAL A 549 -13.56 11.97 17.21
CA VAL A 549 -13.38 10.75 16.42
C VAL A 549 -14.32 9.62 16.85
N VAL A 550 -14.55 9.45 18.16
CA VAL A 550 -15.48 8.44 18.69
C VAL A 550 -16.92 8.77 18.31
N THR A 551 -17.26 10.05 18.26
CA THR A 551 -18.61 10.51 17.93
C THR A 551 -18.91 10.40 16.44
N HIS A 552 -17.93 10.68 15.58
CA HIS A 552 -18.18 10.92 14.15
C HIS A 552 -17.39 10.04 13.18
N TYR A 553 -16.21 9.54 13.54
CA TYR A 553 -15.26 8.99 12.57
C TYR A 553 -14.80 7.58 12.94
N THR A 554 -15.73 6.72 13.31
CA THR A 554 -15.48 5.28 13.50
C THR A 554 -15.97 4.46 12.31
N TRP A 555 -15.40 3.28 12.11
CA TRP A 555 -15.89 2.34 11.09
C TRP A 555 -17.35 1.93 11.35
N ASP A 556 -17.75 1.81 12.61
CA ASP A 556 -19.13 1.56 13.02
C ASP A 556 -20.08 2.66 12.52
N LYS A 557 -19.68 3.94 12.65
CA LYS A 557 -20.43 5.08 12.12
C LYS A 557 -20.51 5.05 10.59
N ASN A 558 -19.47 4.57 9.92
CA ASN A 558 -19.48 4.42 8.46
C ASN A 558 -20.50 3.37 8.01
N VAL A 559 -20.58 2.21 8.68
CA VAL A 559 -21.58 1.18 8.39
C VAL A 559 -23.00 1.66 8.76
N GLU A 560 -23.16 2.41 9.86
CA GLU A 560 -24.43 3.04 10.24
C GLU A 560 -24.95 3.99 9.13
N ARG A 561 -24.07 4.85 8.60
CA ARG A 561 -24.39 5.76 7.50
C ARG A 561 -24.77 5.02 6.23
N ILE A 562 -24.08 3.94 5.90
CA ILE A 562 -24.44 3.06 4.77
C ILE A 562 -25.83 2.47 4.98
N GLY A 563 -26.12 1.95 6.18
CA GLY A 563 -27.44 1.41 6.52
C GLY A 563 -28.56 2.44 6.38
N LYS A 564 -28.31 3.70 6.77
CA LYS A 564 -29.23 4.84 6.60
C LYS A 564 -29.42 5.23 5.13
N ALA A 565 -28.33 5.28 4.35
CA ALA A 565 -28.38 5.59 2.92
C ALA A 565 -29.14 4.53 2.11
N LEU A 566 -29.08 3.27 2.55
CA LEU A 566 -29.87 2.15 2.04
C LEU A 566 -31.28 2.06 2.68
N GLY A 567 -31.70 3.03 3.51
CA GLY A 567 -33.03 3.09 4.10
C GLY A 567 -33.44 1.89 4.98
N SER A 568 -32.54 1.39 5.84
CA SER A 568 -32.81 0.21 6.69
C SER A 568 -34.16 0.29 7.44
N PRO A 569 -34.89 -0.85 7.61
CA PRO A 569 -36.31 -0.89 8.02
C PRO A 569 -36.64 -0.46 9.47
N ASN A 570 -35.69 0.12 10.21
CA ASN A 570 -35.89 0.59 11.59
C ASN A 570 -35.49 2.07 11.72
N ALA A 571 -36.23 2.95 11.04
CA ALA A 571 -36.28 4.37 11.36
C ALA A 571 -37.59 4.69 12.06
#